data_AF-B8I5X3-F1
#
_entry.id   AF-B8I5X3-F1
#
_cell.length_a   1.000
_cell.length_b   1.000
_cell.length_c   1.000
_cell.angle_alpha   90.00
_cell.angle_beta   90.00
_cell.angle_gamma   90.00
#
_symmetry.space_group_name_H-M   'P 1'
#
loop_
_entity.id
_entity.type
_entity.pdbx_description
1 polymer ?
#
loop_
_entity_poly.entity_id
_entity_poly.type
_entity_poly.pdbx_seq_one_letter_code
_entity_poly.pdbx_strand_id
1 'polypeptide(L)'
;MTDWDKGDGDFSYIVGMLMKDGVSVPEGYYYKDIEETDVAIGWIKGRDTADVHSSAHPLTEEAIKENGYKCDKMKWCMELYNCPRYSTPHENGDITLDYYIPINDN
;
A
#
# COMPACT_ATOMS: atom_id res chain seq x y z
N MET A 1 2.22 -4.76 3.65
CA MET A 1 3.04 -4.46 2.46
C MET A 1 3.42 -5.78 1.80
N THR A 2 3.07 -5.96 0.54
CA THR A 2 3.58 -7.07 -0.27
C THR A 2 5.00 -6.74 -0.72
N ASP A 3 5.84 -7.76 -0.82
CA ASP A 3 7.22 -7.61 -1.23
C ASP A 3 7.63 -8.77 -2.13
N TRP A 4 8.10 -8.43 -3.33
CA TRP A 4 8.54 -9.35 -4.38
C TRP A 4 10.06 -9.32 -4.59
N ASP A 5 10.81 -8.52 -3.81
CA ASP A 5 12.23 -8.25 -4.02
C ASP A 5 13.16 -9.10 -3.14
N LYS A 6 12.68 -10.22 -2.58
CA LYS A 6 13.57 -11.18 -1.90
C LYS A 6 14.39 -12.03 -2.88
N GLY A 7 14.05 -12.01 -4.18
CA GLY A 7 14.77 -12.76 -5.21
C GLY A 7 14.66 -14.29 -5.09
N ASP A 8 13.82 -14.78 -4.17
CA ASP A 8 13.55 -16.20 -3.91
C ASP A 8 12.32 -16.70 -4.70
N GLY A 9 11.56 -15.79 -5.31
CA GLY A 9 10.32 -16.11 -6.03
C GLY A 9 9.11 -16.28 -5.11
N ASP A 10 9.27 -16.05 -3.80
CA ASP A 10 8.22 -16.20 -2.80
C ASP A 10 7.55 -14.86 -2.47
N PHE A 11 6.23 -14.90 -2.37
CA PHE A 11 5.44 -13.77 -1.91
C PHE A 11 5.68 -13.55 -0.41
N SER A 12 6.16 -12.35 -0.05
CA SER A 12 6.26 -11.92 1.35
C SER A 12 5.22 -10.86 1.69
N TYR A 13 4.57 -11.01 2.84
CA TYR A 13 3.68 -9.98 3.40
C TYR A 13 4.25 -9.46 4.71
N ILE A 14 4.63 -8.19 4.72
CA ILE A 14 5.19 -7.48 5.87
C ILE A 14 4.07 -6.68 6.54
N VAL A 15 3.82 -6.96 7.82
CA VAL A 15 2.95 -6.18 8.70
C VAL A 15 3.83 -5.34 9.61
N GLY A 16 3.68 -4.03 9.58
CA GLY A 16 4.53 -3.11 10.33
C GLY A 16 4.07 -1.67 10.24
N MET A 17 4.98 -0.75 10.57
CA MET A 17 4.73 0.68 10.57
C MET A 17 5.82 1.37 9.76
N LEU A 18 5.46 2.44 9.04
CA LEU A 18 6.44 3.35 8.45
C LEU A 18 7.13 4.12 9.56
N MET A 19 8.47 4.08 9.58
CA MET A 19 9.30 4.77 10.56
C MET A 19 10.12 5.86 9.88
N LYS A 20 10.52 6.87 10.64
CA LYS A 20 11.51 7.85 10.17
C LYS A 20 12.87 7.16 10.03
N ASP A 21 13.72 7.72 9.17
CA ASP A 21 15.11 7.31 9.06
C ASP A 21 15.85 7.41 10.42
N GLY A 22 16.80 6.51 10.64
CA GLY A 22 17.63 6.45 11.85
C GLY A 22 16.96 5.86 13.10
N VAL A 23 15.75 5.29 12.99
CA VAL A 23 15.10 4.61 14.12
C VAL A 23 15.71 3.22 14.34
N SER A 24 16.08 2.91 15.58
CA SER A 24 16.58 1.59 15.95
C SER A 24 15.46 0.54 15.91
N VAL A 25 15.77 -0.62 15.31
CA VAL A 25 14.83 -1.74 15.23
C VAL A 25 14.97 -2.61 16.49
N PRO A 26 13.88 -2.90 17.21
CA PRO A 26 13.94 -3.77 18.39
C PRO A 26 14.44 -5.18 18.05
N GLU A 27 15.07 -5.83 19.03
CA GLU A 27 15.51 -7.22 18.88
C GLU A 27 14.33 -8.15 18.52
N GLY A 28 14.55 -9.03 17.55
CA GLY A 28 13.52 -9.95 17.04
C GLY A 28 12.62 -9.38 15.95
N TYR A 29 12.78 -8.10 15.59
CA TYR A 29 12.09 -7.47 14.46
C TYR A 29 13.02 -7.28 13.26
N TYR A 30 12.41 -7.10 12.10
CA TYR A 30 13.07 -6.81 10.84
C TYR A 30 12.56 -5.48 10.31
N TYR A 31 13.39 -4.80 9.53
CA TYR A 31 13.02 -3.60 8.79
C TYR A 31 13.40 -3.75 7.33
N LYS A 32 12.67 -3.05 6.49
CA LYS A 32 12.97 -2.89 5.07
C LYS A 32 12.97 -1.41 4.74
N ASP A 33 14.06 -0.95 4.12
CA ASP A 33 14.11 0.37 3.52
C ASP A 33 13.25 0.39 2.25
N ILE A 34 12.47 1.45 2.09
CA ILE A 34 11.73 1.73 0.86
C ILE A 34 12.53 2.81 0.13
N GLU A 35 13.05 2.48 -1.05
CA GLU A 35 13.79 3.42 -1.89
C GLU A 35 12.91 4.62 -2.28
N GLU A 36 13.54 5.77 -2.50
CA GLU A 36 12.86 6.95 -3.04
C GLU A 36 12.25 6.63 -4.40
N THR A 37 10.94 6.84 -4.52
CA THR A 37 10.18 6.51 -5.73
C THR A 37 8.89 7.32 -5.77
N ASP A 38 8.38 7.57 -6.97
CA ASP A 38 7.03 8.11 -7.14
C ASP A 38 5.99 7.04 -6.86
N VAL A 39 4.94 7.41 -6.13
CA VAL A 39 3.91 6.48 -5.67
C VAL A 39 2.53 7.02 -5.98
N ALA A 40 1.70 6.19 -6.60
CA ALA A 40 0.27 6.44 -6.68
C ALA A 40 -0.41 5.93 -5.40
N ILE A 41 -1.37 6.72 -4.89
CA ILE A 41 -2.14 6.39 -3.70
C ILE A 41 -3.61 6.28 -4.11
N GLY A 42 -4.13 5.05 -4.13
CA GLY A 42 -5.55 4.78 -4.28
C GLY A 42 -6.28 4.99 -2.95
N TRP A 43 -7.38 5.75 -2.97
CA TRP A 43 -8.27 5.92 -1.81
C TRP A 43 -9.53 5.08 -2.01
N ILE A 44 -9.55 3.92 -1.37
CA ILE A 44 -10.60 2.92 -1.57
C ILE A 44 -11.65 3.10 -0.49
N LYS A 45 -12.83 3.55 -0.88
CA LYS A 45 -13.93 3.88 0.02
C LYS A 45 -15.07 2.88 -0.10
N GLY A 46 -15.55 2.36 1.02
CA GLY A 46 -16.66 1.42 1.06
C GLY A 46 -17.07 1.04 2.48
N ARG A 47 -18.23 0.39 2.62
CA ARG A 47 -18.75 -0.09 3.92
C ARG A 47 -18.23 -1.46 4.30
N ASP A 48 -18.16 -2.37 3.33
CA ASP A 48 -17.67 -3.72 3.57
C ASP A 48 -16.14 -3.71 3.51
N THR A 49 -15.52 -4.04 4.64
CA THR A 49 -14.07 -4.20 4.73
C THR A 49 -13.55 -5.22 3.72
N ALA A 50 -14.21 -6.36 3.53
CA ALA A 50 -13.71 -7.40 2.62
C ALA A 50 -13.63 -6.91 1.17
N ASP A 51 -14.65 -6.16 0.73
CA ASP A 51 -14.69 -5.55 -0.60
C ASP A 51 -13.63 -4.45 -0.76
N VAL A 52 -13.45 -3.61 0.26
CA VAL A 52 -12.43 -2.55 0.27
C VAL A 52 -11.03 -3.13 0.10
N HIS A 53 -10.68 -4.23 0.77
CA HIS A 53 -9.36 -4.84 0.64
C HIS A 53 -9.18 -5.57 -0.69
N SER A 54 -10.15 -6.42 -1.06
CA SER A 54 -10.06 -7.23 -2.28
C SER A 54 -10.06 -6.41 -3.56
N SER A 55 -10.69 -5.23 -3.55
CA SER A 55 -10.75 -4.33 -4.71
C SER A 55 -9.61 -3.31 -4.77
N ALA A 56 -8.83 -3.15 -3.69
CA ALA A 56 -7.89 -2.03 -3.57
C ALA A 56 -6.82 -2.02 -4.66
N HIS A 57 -6.20 -3.16 -4.91
CA HIS A 57 -5.18 -3.31 -5.93
C HIS A 57 -5.69 -3.04 -7.35
N PRO A 58 -6.69 -3.79 -7.88
CA PRO A 58 -7.14 -3.62 -9.27
C PRO A 58 -7.71 -2.23 -9.53
N LEU A 59 -8.45 -1.63 -8.59
CA LEU A 59 -8.99 -0.27 -8.76
C LEU A 59 -7.89 0.79 -8.79
N THR A 60 -6.83 0.62 -8.00
CA THR A 60 -5.69 1.54 -8.01
C THR A 60 -4.90 1.42 -9.31
N GLU A 61 -4.64 0.20 -9.80
CA GLU A 61 -3.96 -0.01 -11.08
C GLU A 61 -4.74 0.53 -12.28
N GLU A 62 -6.08 0.38 -12.28
CA GLU A 62 -6.96 0.96 -13.30
C GLU A 62 -6.84 2.48 -13.31
N ALA A 63 -6.97 3.12 -12.14
CA ALA A 63 -6.83 4.57 -12.02
C ALA A 63 -5.44 5.08 -12.45
N ILE A 64 -4.37 4.35 -12.12
CA ILE A 64 -2.99 4.64 -12.58
C ILE A 64 -2.94 4.68 -14.11
N LYS A 65 -3.48 3.66 -14.78
CA LYS A 65 -3.50 3.55 -16.25
C LYS A 65 -4.33 4.66 -16.89
N GLU A 66 -5.51 4.97 -16.34
CA GLU A 66 -6.38 6.04 -16.82
C GLU A 66 -5.73 7.42 -16.74
N ASN A 67 -4.84 7.63 -15.76
CA ASN A 67 -4.06 8.87 -15.60
C ASN A 67 -2.75 8.87 -16.40
N GLY A 68 -2.51 7.85 -17.21
CA GLY A 68 -1.34 7.76 -18.08
C GLY A 68 -0.04 7.38 -17.35
N TYR A 69 -0.12 6.70 -16.21
CA TYR A 69 1.05 6.15 -15.52
C TYR A 69 1.15 4.63 -15.69
N LYS A 70 2.30 4.05 -15.34
CA LYS A 70 2.53 2.59 -15.36
C LYS A 70 3.07 2.11 -14.01
N CYS A 71 2.72 0.88 -13.62
CA CYS A 71 3.22 0.21 -12.42
C CYS A 71 4.05 -1.06 -12.73
N ASP A 72 4.52 -1.24 -13.97
CA ASP A 72 5.10 -2.49 -14.47
C ASP A 72 6.38 -2.97 -13.73
N LYS A 73 7.03 -2.08 -12.98
CA LYS A 73 8.24 -2.39 -12.19
C LYS A 73 7.97 -2.37 -10.68
N MET A 74 6.71 -2.54 -10.25
CA MET A 74 6.39 -2.56 -8.82
C MET A 74 7.14 -3.70 -8.14
N LYS A 75 7.94 -3.37 -7.12
CA LYS A 75 8.60 -4.33 -6.24
C LYS A 75 7.81 -4.59 -4.96
N TRP A 76 6.89 -3.67 -4.65
CA TRP A 76 6.05 -3.70 -3.46
C TRP A 76 4.73 -2.98 -3.74
N CYS A 77 3.70 -3.33 -2.99
CA CYS A 77 2.51 -2.49 -2.81
C CYS A 77 2.07 -2.56 -1.34
N MET A 78 1.31 -1.57 -0.87
CA MET A 78 1.02 -1.46 0.55
C MET A 78 -0.39 -0.96 0.83
N GLU A 79 -1.12 -1.73 1.63
CA GLU A 79 -2.29 -1.28 2.37
C GLU A 79 -1.81 -0.43 3.55
N LEU A 80 -2.27 0.82 3.63
CA LEU A 80 -1.96 1.72 4.73
C LEU A 80 -3.25 2.06 5.50
N TYR A 81 -3.33 1.51 6.71
CA TYR A 81 -4.47 1.62 7.63
C TYR A 81 -4.47 2.95 8.39
N ASN A 82 -4.63 4.05 7.66
CA ASN A 82 -4.45 5.38 8.22
C ASN A 82 -5.61 5.81 9.13
N CYS A 83 -5.30 6.27 10.33
CA CYS A 83 -6.29 6.74 11.30
C CYS A 83 -6.57 8.25 11.12
N PRO A 84 -7.85 8.70 11.27
CA PRO A 84 -9.01 7.90 11.62
C PRO A 84 -9.78 7.31 10.43
N ARG A 85 -9.43 7.67 9.19
CA ARG A 85 -10.28 7.38 8.02
C ARG A 85 -10.44 5.90 7.67
N TYR A 86 -9.52 5.03 8.11
CA TYR A 86 -9.72 3.58 8.07
C TYR A 86 -10.38 3.06 9.35
N SER A 87 -9.89 3.47 10.53
CA SER A 87 -10.28 2.90 11.82
C SER A 87 -11.66 3.33 12.31
N THR A 88 -12.16 4.45 11.83
CA THR A 88 -13.42 5.06 12.24
C THR A 88 -14.27 5.28 11.00
N PRO A 89 -15.42 4.62 10.88
CA PRO A 89 -16.34 4.87 9.78
C PRO A 89 -16.74 6.35 9.73
N HIS A 90 -16.82 6.88 8.51
CA HIS A 90 -17.43 8.18 8.22
C HIS A 90 -18.92 8.17 8.61
N GLU A 91 -19.57 9.33 8.62
CA GLU A 91 -20.99 9.46 9.02
C GLU A 91 -21.93 8.53 8.23
N ASN A 92 -21.58 8.22 6.98
CA ASN A 92 -22.34 7.34 6.10
C ASN A 92 -22.01 5.84 6.27
N GLY A 93 -21.15 5.48 7.23
CA GLY A 93 -20.72 4.12 7.53
C GLY A 93 -19.56 3.61 6.67
N ASP A 94 -19.04 4.40 5.73
CA ASP A 94 -17.90 3.99 4.91
C ASP A 94 -16.59 4.11 5.68
N ILE A 95 -15.59 3.31 5.33
CA ILE A 95 -14.18 3.52 5.68
C ILE A 95 -13.38 3.91 4.44
N THR A 96 -12.13 4.35 4.62
CA THR A 96 -11.19 4.62 3.53
C THR A 96 -9.86 3.93 3.81
N LEU A 97 -9.49 2.99 2.94
CA LEU A 97 -8.17 2.37 2.91
C LEU A 97 -7.27 3.11 1.91
N ASP A 98 -6.03 3.39 2.29
CA ASP A 98 -5.02 3.78 1.30
C ASP A 98 -4.33 2.56 0.74
N TYR A 99 -4.10 2.61 -0.58
CA TYR A 99 -3.35 1.61 -1.29
C TYR A 99 -2.23 2.27 -2.10
N TYR A 100 -0.98 1.97 -1.73
CA TYR A 100 0.22 2.55 -2.32
C TYR A 100 0.79 1.60 -3.37
N ILE A 101 1.06 2.11 -4.57
CA ILE A 101 1.73 1.40 -5.67
C ILE A 101 2.82 2.31 -6.27
N PRO A 102 4.10 1.87 -6.30
CA PRO A 102 5.15 2.55 -7.05
C PRO A 102 4.78 2.70 -8.52
N ILE A 103 4.98 3.88 -9.07
CA ILE A 103 4.75 4.20 -10.47
C ILE A 103 6.07 4.53 -11.15
N ASN A 104 6.12 4.31 -12.46
CA ASN A 104 7.21 4.75 -13.30
C ASN A 104 6.69 5.81 -14.26
N ASP A 105 7.57 6.76 -14.61
CA ASP A 105 7.34 7.67 -15.73
C ASP A 105 7.15 6.88 -17.04
N ASN A 106 6.37 7.48 -17.94
CA ASN A 106 5.92 6.85 -19.18
C ASN A 106 7.00 6.61 -20.22
#